data_AF-A0A2S7FA98-F1
#
_entry.id   AF-A0A2S7FA98-F1
#
_cell.length_a   1.000
_cell.length_b   1.000
_cell.length_c   1.000
_cell.angle_alpha   90.00
_cell.angle_beta   90.00
_cell.angle_gamma   90.00
#
_symmetry.space_group_name_H-M   'P 1'
#
loop_
_entity.id
_entity.type
_entity.pdbx_description
1 polymer ?
#
loop_
_entity_poly.entity_id
_entity_poly.type
_entity_poly.pdbx_seq_one_letter_code
_entity_poly.pdbx_strand_id
1 'polypeptide(L)'
;MKKVLVYKGKSQYNVLNYFVDSLIKELNIFFPTKCIDLNERDSERQLINEVDKGVDLTIGFNTISSEYTYVVKNIPHIAILVDHPMYIYNNINLSSKNLYISCIDEERVGFLRNKLNFNNGFVLNHAVDSNIKHNITSEKTYDIVMLGGLKNPDKIRRELREKYMYNKPILNLIDYVTELALSNSIFPLEDLFDSVIQIMDLDIDINHISLLYKELFIDIEVYFRSISRKNIIENFDDYVIDIFGKVDSELFPRDSKINVHNPIDNKQALEILKQSKLSLNNSKFIYNGSHERYYCQQHVVVLI
;
A
#
# COMPACT_ATOMS: atom_id res chain seq x y z
N MET A 1 -19.54 -28.41 -5.21
CA MET A 1 -18.17 -27.98 -4.80
C MET A 1 -18.17 -26.46 -4.82
N LYS A 2 -17.66 -25.79 -3.78
CA LYS A 2 -17.68 -24.32 -3.72
C LYS A 2 -16.76 -23.73 -4.79
N LYS A 3 -17.21 -22.73 -5.55
CA LYS A 3 -16.47 -22.08 -6.64
C LYS A 3 -16.05 -20.66 -6.26
N VAL A 4 -14.80 -20.32 -6.58
CA VAL A 4 -14.20 -19.02 -6.29
C VAL A 4 -13.95 -18.25 -7.59
N LEU A 5 -14.25 -16.96 -7.58
CA LEU A 5 -13.93 -16.02 -8.65
C LEU A 5 -12.86 -15.04 -8.17
N VAL A 6 -11.77 -14.90 -8.90
CA VAL A 6 -10.69 -13.96 -8.55
C VAL A 6 -10.58 -12.90 -9.63
N TYR A 7 -10.39 -11.65 -9.22
CA TYR A 7 -10.26 -10.51 -10.13
C TYR A 7 -8.81 -10.13 -10.40
N LYS A 8 -8.51 -9.91 -11.67
CA LYS A 8 -7.35 -9.13 -12.13
C LYS A 8 -7.81 -7.75 -12.59
N GLY A 9 -6.87 -6.83 -12.62
CA GLY A 9 -7.15 -5.47 -13.05
C GLY A 9 -5.88 -4.66 -13.20
N LYS A 10 -6.06 -3.34 -13.29
CA LYS A 10 -4.95 -2.42 -13.44
C LYS A 10 -4.07 -2.46 -12.19
N SER A 11 -2.81 -2.85 -12.36
CA SER A 11 -1.81 -2.93 -11.28
C SER A 11 -0.56 -2.15 -11.67
N GLN A 12 -0.10 -1.29 -10.77
CA GLN A 12 1.22 -0.65 -10.93
C GLN A 12 2.32 -1.72 -10.86
N TYR A 13 3.26 -1.67 -11.81
CA TYR A 13 4.37 -2.64 -11.96
C TYR A 13 3.93 -4.12 -12.01
N ASN A 14 2.66 -4.37 -12.32
CA ASN A 14 2.04 -5.70 -12.37
C ASN A 14 2.11 -6.52 -11.06
N VAL A 15 2.39 -5.87 -9.91
CA VAL A 15 2.60 -6.54 -8.61
C VAL A 15 1.35 -7.29 -8.14
N LEU A 16 0.17 -6.66 -8.18
CA LEU A 16 -1.07 -7.31 -7.73
C LEU A 16 -1.43 -8.50 -8.60
N ASN A 17 -1.24 -8.39 -9.92
CA ASN A 17 -1.53 -9.50 -10.83
C ASN A 17 -0.59 -10.68 -10.61
N TYR A 18 0.68 -10.44 -10.23
CA TYR A 18 1.59 -11.49 -9.78
C TYR A 18 1.04 -12.24 -8.55
N PHE A 19 0.54 -11.51 -7.54
CA PHE A 19 -0.10 -12.13 -6.36
C PHE A 19 -1.37 -12.89 -6.70
N VAL A 20 -2.20 -12.34 -7.61
CA VAL A 20 -3.40 -13.01 -8.09
C VAL A 20 -3.06 -14.34 -8.77
N ASP A 21 -2.03 -14.37 -9.61
CA ASP A 21 -1.59 -15.60 -10.29
C ASP A 21 -1.13 -16.68 -9.28
N SER A 22 -0.30 -16.31 -8.31
CA SER A 22 0.12 -17.24 -7.26
C SER A 22 -1.05 -17.70 -6.39
N LEU A 23 -1.98 -16.80 -6.03
CA LEU A 23 -3.16 -17.14 -5.25
C LEU A 23 -4.09 -18.11 -5.99
N ILE A 24 -4.36 -17.88 -7.28
CA ILE A 24 -5.21 -18.76 -8.10
C ILE A 24 -4.63 -20.17 -8.17
N LYS A 25 -3.30 -20.30 -8.29
CA LYS A 25 -2.63 -21.60 -8.32
C LYS A 25 -2.89 -22.39 -7.04
N GLU A 26 -2.73 -21.76 -5.88
CA GLU A 26 -2.94 -22.41 -4.58
C GLU A 26 -4.42 -22.67 -4.29
N LEU A 27 -5.32 -21.73 -4.63
CA LEU A 27 -6.77 -21.92 -4.44
C LEU A 27 -7.33 -23.07 -5.29
N ASN A 28 -6.82 -23.26 -6.52
CA ASN A 28 -7.26 -24.33 -7.42
C ASN A 28 -7.02 -25.74 -6.87
N ILE A 29 -6.16 -25.90 -5.87
CA ILE A 29 -5.95 -27.17 -5.17
C ILE A 29 -7.20 -27.57 -4.37
N PHE A 30 -7.94 -26.59 -3.85
CA PHE A 30 -9.06 -26.79 -2.93
C PHE A 30 -10.43 -26.46 -3.55
N PHE A 31 -10.47 -25.49 -4.46
CA PHE A 31 -11.70 -24.96 -5.03
C PHE A 31 -11.56 -24.70 -6.53
N PRO A 32 -12.56 -25.01 -7.37
CA PRO A 32 -12.63 -24.49 -8.72
C PRO A 32 -12.50 -22.97 -8.71
N THR A 33 -11.40 -22.47 -9.25
CA THR A 33 -11.10 -21.04 -9.24
C THR A 33 -11.04 -20.52 -10.66
N LYS A 34 -11.82 -19.46 -10.94
CA LYS A 34 -11.80 -18.77 -12.22
C LYS A 34 -11.26 -17.36 -12.04
N CYS A 35 -10.43 -16.90 -12.98
CA CYS A 35 -9.97 -15.53 -13.04
C CYS A 35 -10.80 -14.74 -14.05
N ILE A 36 -11.15 -13.50 -13.71
CA ILE A 36 -11.70 -12.50 -14.63
C ILE A 36 -10.79 -11.28 -14.58
N ASP A 37 -10.22 -10.88 -15.72
CA ASP A 37 -9.49 -9.62 -15.84
C ASP A 37 -10.47 -8.49 -16.18
N LEU A 38 -10.67 -7.57 -15.24
CA LEU A 38 -11.61 -6.46 -15.38
C LEU A 38 -11.16 -5.40 -16.38
N ASN A 39 -9.93 -5.48 -16.90
CA ASN A 39 -9.47 -4.61 -18.00
C ASN A 39 -9.85 -5.15 -19.39
N GLU A 40 -10.26 -6.41 -19.50
CA GLU A 40 -10.65 -6.99 -20.78
C GLU A 40 -11.97 -6.39 -21.29
N ARG A 41 -12.08 -6.23 -22.62
CA ARG A 41 -13.23 -5.59 -23.26
C ARG A 41 -14.55 -6.31 -22.99
N ASP A 42 -14.51 -7.63 -22.82
CA ASP A 42 -15.66 -8.49 -22.58
C ASP A 42 -15.78 -8.95 -21.13
N SER A 43 -15.01 -8.36 -20.22
CA SER A 43 -14.95 -8.72 -18.80
C SER A 43 -16.32 -8.74 -18.12
N GLU A 44 -17.19 -7.78 -18.42
CA GLU A 44 -18.56 -7.74 -17.90
C GLU A 44 -19.40 -8.95 -18.33
N ARG A 45 -19.33 -9.31 -19.62
CA ARG A 45 -20.03 -10.49 -20.14
C ARG A 45 -19.48 -11.77 -19.54
N GLN A 46 -18.16 -11.89 -19.44
CA GLN A 46 -17.51 -13.05 -18.81
C GLN A 46 -17.94 -13.17 -17.34
N LEU A 47 -17.96 -12.05 -16.60
CA LEU A 47 -18.38 -11.98 -15.21
C LEU A 47 -19.82 -12.47 -15.03
N ILE A 48 -20.77 -11.91 -15.79
CA ILE A 48 -22.19 -12.29 -15.72
C ILE A 48 -22.35 -13.78 -15.98
N ASN A 49 -21.73 -14.28 -17.06
CA ASN A 49 -21.80 -15.70 -17.42
C ASN A 49 -21.24 -16.61 -16.31
N GLU A 50 -20.13 -16.23 -15.67
CA GLU A 50 -19.53 -17.04 -14.62
C GLU A 50 -20.34 -17.00 -13.33
N VAL A 51 -20.92 -15.85 -12.99
CA VAL A 51 -21.82 -15.68 -11.84
C VAL A 51 -23.11 -16.48 -12.03
N ASP A 52 -23.71 -16.48 -13.22
CA ASP A 52 -24.93 -17.23 -13.50
C ASP A 52 -24.72 -18.75 -13.51
N LYS A 53 -23.48 -19.22 -13.71
CA LYS A 53 -23.08 -20.63 -13.48
C LYS A 53 -22.95 -21.00 -12.00
N GLY A 54 -23.13 -20.05 -11.09
CA GLY A 54 -22.94 -20.17 -9.65
C GLY A 54 -21.51 -19.85 -9.23
N VAL A 55 -21.36 -18.94 -8.26
CA VAL A 55 -20.09 -18.55 -7.62
C VAL A 55 -20.38 -18.36 -6.13
N ASP A 56 -19.53 -18.91 -5.26
CA ASP A 56 -19.73 -18.89 -3.80
C ASP A 56 -18.92 -17.79 -3.10
N LEU A 57 -17.85 -17.31 -3.74
CA LEU A 57 -16.93 -16.32 -3.18
C LEU A 57 -16.25 -15.56 -4.31
N THR A 58 -16.07 -14.25 -4.14
CA THR A 58 -15.21 -13.44 -5.00
C THR A 58 -14.02 -12.87 -4.21
N ILE A 59 -12.86 -12.72 -4.85
CA ILE A 59 -11.64 -12.20 -4.23
C ILE A 59 -11.00 -11.18 -5.17
N GLY A 60 -10.55 -10.06 -4.62
CA GLY A 60 -9.84 -9.02 -5.34
C GLY A 60 -8.78 -8.36 -4.47
N PHE A 61 -7.80 -7.70 -5.09
CA PHE A 61 -6.80 -6.91 -4.37
C PHE A 61 -7.16 -5.43 -4.46
N ASN A 62 -7.00 -4.70 -3.35
CA ASN A 62 -7.42 -3.30 -3.21
C ASN A 62 -8.87 -3.10 -3.71
N THR A 63 -9.06 -2.21 -4.69
CA THR A 63 -10.37 -1.87 -5.26
C THR A 63 -10.69 -2.68 -6.52
N ILE A 64 -9.86 -3.65 -6.91
CA ILE A 64 -10.07 -4.49 -8.09
C ILE A 64 -11.19 -5.48 -7.76
N SER A 65 -12.42 -5.05 -8.00
CA SER A 65 -13.64 -5.76 -7.60
C SER A 65 -14.80 -5.44 -8.55
N SER A 66 -15.92 -6.13 -8.38
CA SER A 66 -17.17 -5.80 -9.07
C SER A 66 -18.35 -5.79 -8.10
N GLU A 67 -18.94 -4.61 -7.91
CA GLU A 67 -20.12 -4.41 -7.05
C GLU A 67 -21.31 -5.28 -7.48
N TYR A 68 -21.39 -5.61 -8.78
CA TYR A 68 -22.39 -6.53 -9.28
C TYR A 68 -22.42 -7.85 -8.50
N THR A 69 -21.26 -8.34 -8.04
CA THR A 69 -21.19 -9.60 -7.30
C THR A 69 -21.65 -9.46 -5.85
N TYR A 70 -21.07 -8.55 -5.08
CA TYR A 70 -21.30 -8.48 -3.63
C TYR A 70 -22.42 -7.53 -3.21
N VAL A 71 -22.83 -6.60 -4.07
CA VAL A 71 -23.99 -5.72 -3.85
C VAL A 71 -25.23 -6.29 -4.51
N VAL A 72 -25.15 -6.63 -5.80
CA VAL A 72 -26.36 -7.04 -6.57
C VAL A 72 -26.67 -8.53 -6.39
N LYS A 73 -25.66 -9.40 -6.51
CA LYS A 73 -25.84 -10.86 -6.44
C LYS A 73 -25.67 -11.45 -5.04
N ASN A 74 -25.35 -10.61 -4.04
CA ASN A 74 -25.12 -11.00 -2.65
C ASN A 74 -24.07 -12.12 -2.48
N ILE A 75 -23.06 -12.16 -3.34
CA ILE A 75 -21.95 -13.09 -3.23
C ILE A 75 -20.89 -12.47 -2.30
N PRO A 76 -20.42 -13.17 -1.24
CA PRO A 76 -19.34 -12.68 -0.41
C PRO A 76 -18.11 -12.26 -1.23
N HIS A 77 -17.53 -11.10 -0.91
CA HIS A 77 -16.32 -10.58 -1.53
C HIS A 77 -15.24 -10.32 -0.48
N ILE A 78 -14.03 -10.82 -0.74
CA ILE A 78 -12.84 -10.48 0.04
C ILE A 78 -11.99 -9.50 -0.76
N ALA A 79 -11.86 -8.28 -0.25
CA ALA A 79 -10.91 -7.29 -0.73
C ALA A 79 -9.62 -7.38 0.10
N ILE A 80 -8.54 -7.86 -0.52
CA ILE A 80 -7.22 -7.99 0.11
C ILE A 80 -6.46 -6.69 -0.09
N LEU A 81 -6.25 -5.92 0.98
CA LEU A 81 -5.58 -4.62 0.87
C LEU A 81 -4.07 -4.72 1.04
N VAL A 82 -3.34 -4.20 0.05
CA VAL A 82 -1.90 -3.94 0.16
C VAL A 82 -1.62 -2.50 0.61
N ASP A 83 -2.56 -1.60 0.36
CA ASP A 83 -2.45 -0.18 0.72
C ASP A 83 -3.30 0.14 1.95
N HIS A 84 -3.06 1.31 2.54
CA HIS A 84 -3.90 1.82 3.63
C HIS A 84 -5.39 1.88 3.19
N PRO A 85 -6.34 1.45 4.04
CA PRO A 85 -7.79 1.56 3.80
C PRO A 85 -8.31 2.93 3.29
N MET A 86 -7.61 4.03 3.59
CA MET A 86 -8.01 5.35 3.13
C MET A 86 -7.97 5.49 1.60
N TYR A 87 -7.03 4.80 0.94
CA TYR A 87 -6.88 4.84 -0.52
C TYR A 87 -8.04 4.18 -1.27
N ILE A 88 -8.80 3.32 -0.61
CA ILE A 88 -9.89 2.58 -1.24
C ILE A 88 -11.27 3.13 -0.88
N TYR A 89 -11.36 4.03 0.11
CA TYR A 89 -12.61 4.47 0.73
C TYR A 89 -13.66 4.95 -0.29
N ASN A 90 -13.25 5.65 -1.35
CA ASN A 90 -14.18 6.17 -2.37
C ASN A 90 -14.53 5.17 -3.48
N ASN A 91 -13.83 4.03 -3.52
CA ASN A 91 -13.89 3.09 -4.64
C ASN A 91 -14.48 1.73 -4.23
N ILE A 92 -14.94 1.60 -2.99
CA ILE A 92 -15.53 0.38 -2.47
C ILE A 92 -16.77 0.70 -1.64
N ASN A 93 -17.82 -0.09 -1.80
CA ASN A 93 -19.06 0.10 -1.04
C ASN A 93 -18.97 -0.56 0.34
N LEU A 94 -18.49 0.22 1.31
CA LEU A 94 -18.36 -0.17 2.72
C LEU A 94 -19.71 -0.46 3.41
N SER A 95 -20.85 -0.09 2.81
CA SER A 95 -22.16 -0.41 3.38
C SER A 95 -22.61 -1.86 3.11
N SER A 96 -21.93 -2.58 2.20
CA SER A 96 -22.31 -3.95 1.86
C SER A 96 -21.96 -4.93 2.97
N LYS A 97 -22.95 -5.72 3.41
CA LYS A 97 -22.76 -6.80 4.39
C LYS A 97 -21.98 -8.00 3.83
N ASN A 98 -21.89 -8.11 2.50
CA ASN A 98 -21.16 -9.19 1.84
C ASN A 98 -19.70 -8.82 1.55
N LEU A 99 -19.28 -7.61 1.91
CA LEU A 99 -17.90 -7.16 1.78
C LEU A 99 -17.12 -7.54 3.05
N TYR A 100 -15.96 -8.13 2.84
CA TYR A 100 -14.95 -8.41 3.85
C TYR A 100 -13.64 -7.80 3.38
N ILE A 101 -12.93 -7.13 4.29
CA ILE A 101 -11.69 -6.43 3.96
C ILE A 101 -10.57 -7.00 4.80
N SER A 102 -9.51 -7.48 4.15
CA SER A 102 -8.30 -7.87 4.85
C SER A 102 -7.29 -6.73 4.87
N CYS A 103 -6.56 -6.59 5.98
CA CYS A 103 -5.44 -5.67 6.08
C CYS A 103 -4.18 -6.39 6.55
N ILE A 104 -3.02 -5.81 6.26
CA ILE A 104 -1.70 -6.37 6.57
C ILE A 104 -1.33 -6.35 8.05
N ASP A 105 -2.05 -5.58 8.87
CA ASP A 105 -1.79 -5.42 10.30
C ASP A 105 -3.07 -5.08 11.08
N GLU A 106 -2.99 -5.19 12.41
CA GLU A 106 -4.11 -4.90 13.33
C GLU A 106 -4.50 -3.40 13.37
N GLU A 107 -3.55 -2.48 13.20
CA GLU A 107 -3.83 -1.03 13.25
C GLU A 107 -4.75 -0.61 12.10
N ARG A 108 -4.55 -1.19 10.92
CA ARG A 108 -5.38 -0.97 9.72
C ARG A 108 -6.79 -1.53 9.90
N VAL A 109 -6.92 -2.66 10.61
CA VAL A 109 -8.23 -3.20 10.99
C VAL A 109 -8.91 -2.30 12.03
N GLY A 110 -8.15 -1.81 13.02
CA GLY A 110 -8.61 -0.79 13.96
C GLY A 110 -9.11 0.47 13.25
N PHE A 111 -8.37 0.93 12.24
CA PHE A 111 -8.76 2.06 11.40
C PHE A 111 -10.10 1.84 10.69
N LEU A 112 -10.29 0.67 10.04
CA LEU A 112 -11.56 0.32 9.40
C LEU A 112 -12.74 0.43 10.39
N ARG A 113 -12.58 -0.15 11.58
CA ARG A 113 -13.65 -0.19 12.59
C ARG A 113 -13.92 1.18 13.21
N ASN A 114 -12.86 1.86 13.65
CA ASN A 114 -12.97 3.06 14.49
C ASN A 114 -13.13 4.35 13.67
N LYS A 115 -12.59 4.40 12.44
CA LYS A 115 -12.57 5.62 11.61
C LYS A 115 -13.49 5.54 10.40
N LEU A 116 -13.73 4.32 9.88
CA LEU A 116 -14.60 4.10 8.72
C LEU A 116 -15.90 3.35 9.07
N ASN A 117 -16.14 3.06 10.36
CA ASN A 117 -17.31 2.34 10.86
C ASN A 117 -17.58 1.01 10.12
N PHE A 118 -16.51 0.28 9.78
CA PHE A 118 -16.55 -0.96 9.02
C PHE A 118 -16.09 -2.15 9.85
N ASN A 119 -17.00 -3.08 10.14
CA ASN A 119 -16.77 -4.17 11.09
C ASN A 119 -16.25 -5.47 10.47
N ASN A 120 -16.45 -5.69 9.17
CA ASN A 120 -16.01 -6.91 8.48
C ASN A 120 -14.52 -6.88 8.08
N GLY A 121 -13.70 -6.21 8.90
CA GLY A 121 -12.25 -6.13 8.73
C GLY A 121 -11.53 -7.24 9.49
N PHE A 122 -10.49 -7.82 8.89
CA PHE A 122 -9.65 -8.86 9.51
C PHE A 122 -8.19 -8.75 9.08
N VAL A 123 -7.27 -9.31 9.88
CA VAL A 123 -5.85 -9.32 9.54
C VAL A 123 -5.54 -10.48 8.61
N LEU A 124 -4.84 -10.18 7.52
CA LEU A 124 -4.22 -11.16 6.63
C LEU A 124 -2.80 -10.68 6.32
N ASN A 125 -1.84 -11.24 7.05
CA ASN A 125 -0.42 -11.02 6.78
C ASN A 125 -0.06 -11.47 5.36
N HIS A 126 0.62 -10.62 4.60
CA HIS A 126 1.01 -10.98 3.24
C HIS A 126 2.23 -11.89 3.26
N ALA A 127 2.08 -13.03 2.59
CA ALA A 127 3.16 -13.99 2.42
C ALA A 127 3.96 -13.70 1.14
N VAL A 128 5.06 -14.43 0.99
CA VAL A 128 5.89 -14.44 -0.20
C VAL A 128 5.70 -15.75 -0.96
N ASP A 129 5.92 -15.73 -2.27
CA ASP A 129 5.90 -16.94 -3.09
C ASP A 129 6.94 -17.95 -2.59
N SER A 130 6.51 -19.19 -2.35
CA SER A 130 7.38 -20.27 -1.86
C SER A 130 8.49 -20.65 -2.85
N ASN A 131 8.37 -20.25 -4.12
CA ASN A 131 9.39 -20.46 -5.15
C ASN A 131 10.49 -19.41 -5.14
N ILE A 132 10.39 -18.37 -4.30
CA ILE A 132 11.47 -17.40 -4.11
C ILE A 132 12.61 -18.11 -3.37
N LYS A 133 13.55 -18.62 -4.17
CA LYS A 133 14.80 -19.20 -3.68
C LYS A 133 15.84 -18.10 -3.56
N HIS A 134 16.42 -18.00 -2.37
CA HIS A 134 17.59 -17.17 -2.15
C HIS A 134 18.84 -17.99 -2.43
N ASN A 135 19.50 -17.69 -3.56
CA ASN A 135 20.83 -18.23 -3.81
C ASN A 135 21.84 -17.32 -3.11
N ILE A 136 22.41 -17.79 -2.00
CA ILE A 136 23.41 -17.07 -1.20
C ILE A 136 24.69 -16.77 -2.01
N THR A 137 24.90 -17.48 -3.13
CA THR A 137 26.10 -17.39 -3.97
C THR A 137 26.02 -16.35 -5.09
N SER A 138 24.97 -15.52 -5.16
CA SER A 138 24.90 -14.50 -6.20
C SER A 138 25.94 -13.41 -6.01
N GLU A 139 26.57 -12.98 -7.09
CA GLU A 139 27.44 -11.81 -7.11
C GLU A 139 26.65 -10.58 -6.62
N LYS A 140 27.26 -9.81 -5.72
CA LYS A 140 26.65 -8.65 -5.08
C LYS A 140 27.02 -7.37 -5.82
N THR A 141 26.29 -7.09 -6.89
CA THR A 141 26.47 -5.93 -7.78
C THR A 141 26.17 -4.59 -7.10
N TYR A 142 25.15 -4.53 -6.24
CA TYR A 142 24.65 -3.28 -5.67
C TYR A 142 25.02 -3.16 -4.19
N ASP A 143 25.50 -1.99 -3.76
CA ASP A 143 25.76 -1.73 -2.34
C ASP A 143 24.45 -1.58 -1.58
N ILE A 144 23.65 -0.58 -1.94
CA ILE A 144 22.38 -0.29 -1.31
C ILE A 144 21.30 -0.16 -2.39
N VAL A 145 20.22 -0.91 -2.25
CA VAL A 145 19.07 -0.83 -3.16
C VAL A 145 17.84 -0.33 -2.42
N MET A 146 17.16 0.64 -3.03
CA MET A 146 15.80 1.03 -2.64
C MET A 146 14.81 0.71 -3.77
N LEU A 147 13.77 -0.03 -3.44
CA LEU A 147 12.67 -0.32 -4.37
C LEU A 147 11.49 0.62 -4.13
N GLY A 148 11.09 1.33 -5.18
CA GLY A 148 9.94 2.22 -5.16
C GLY A 148 10.31 3.67 -5.44
N GLY A 149 9.32 4.42 -5.92
CA GLY A 149 9.51 5.82 -6.27
C GLY A 149 9.70 6.74 -5.06
N LEU A 150 10.19 7.94 -5.34
CA LEU A 150 10.41 8.99 -4.36
C LEU A 150 10.03 10.35 -4.96
N LYS A 151 9.00 10.97 -4.39
CA LYS A 151 8.61 12.34 -4.75
C LYS A 151 9.42 13.33 -3.91
N ASN A 152 9.68 14.50 -4.46
CA ASN A 152 10.38 15.58 -3.76
C ASN A 152 9.51 16.12 -2.61
N PRO A 153 9.92 15.94 -1.33
CA PRO A 153 9.15 16.42 -0.20
C PRO A 153 9.02 17.95 -0.18
N ASP A 154 10.02 18.70 -0.67
CA ASP A 154 9.98 20.17 -0.70
C ASP A 154 8.93 20.67 -1.70
N LYS A 155 8.76 19.94 -2.82
CA LYS A 155 7.70 20.20 -3.79
C LYS A 155 6.32 19.91 -3.21
N ILE A 156 6.15 18.73 -2.58
CA ILE A 156 4.89 18.38 -1.89
C ILE A 156 4.56 19.44 -0.84
N ARG A 157 5.54 19.85 -0.04
CA ARG A 157 5.38 20.85 1.00
C ARG A 157 4.87 22.19 0.45
N ARG A 158 5.43 22.64 -0.69
CA ARG A 158 4.96 23.85 -1.38
C ARG A 158 3.53 23.68 -1.88
N GLU A 159 3.21 22.55 -2.54
CA GLU A 159 1.87 22.25 -3.03
C GLU A 159 0.82 22.24 -1.90
N LEU A 160 1.14 21.68 -0.73
CA LEU A 160 0.27 21.71 0.44
C LEU A 160 0.08 23.12 0.98
N ARG A 161 1.15 23.92 1.05
CA ARG A 161 1.07 25.33 1.47
C ARG A 161 0.20 26.16 0.54
N GLU A 162 0.30 25.94 -0.76
CA GLU A 162 -0.55 26.60 -1.76
C GLU A 162 -2.01 26.13 -1.64
N LYS A 163 -2.24 24.82 -1.55
CA LYS A 163 -3.58 24.23 -1.42
C LYS A 163 -4.35 24.77 -0.20
N TYR A 164 -3.67 24.94 0.93
CA TYR A 164 -4.28 25.36 2.19
C TYR A 164 -3.89 26.78 2.63
N MET A 165 -3.43 27.64 1.71
CA MET A 165 -2.88 28.97 2.04
C MET A 165 -3.85 29.87 2.85
N TYR A 166 -5.16 29.68 2.67
CA TYR A 166 -6.21 30.44 3.36
C TYR A 166 -6.76 29.72 4.60
N ASN A 167 -6.25 28.53 4.94
CA ASN A 167 -6.69 27.74 6.09
C ASN A 167 -5.49 27.45 7.01
N LYS A 168 -5.08 28.48 7.78
CA LYS A 168 -3.96 28.39 8.72
C LYS A 168 -4.09 27.24 9.75
N PRO A 169 -5.27 26.96 10.33
CA PRO A 169 -5.44 25.81 11.22
C PRO A 169 -5.04 24.48 10.56
N ILE A 170 -5.45 24.24 9.31
CA ILE A 170 -5.09 23.02 8.59
C ILE A 170 -3.59 22.94 8.30
N LEU A 171 -2.97 24.06 7.91
CA LEU A 171 -1.50 24.09 7.74
C LEU A 171 -0.77 23.76 9.04
N ASN A 172 -1.21 24.34 10.16
CA ASN A 172 -0.62 24.02 11.46
C ASN A 172 -0.81 22.55 11.82
N LEU A 173 -1.98 21.97 11.55
CA LEU A 173 -2.24 20.54 11.77
C LEU A 173 -1.27 19.66 10.96
N ILE A 174 -1.08 19.95 9.66
CA ILE A 174 -0.11 19.24 8.81
C ILE A 174 1.31 19.31 9.41
N ASP A 175 1.71 20.51 9.84
CA ASP A 175 3.05 20.77 10.36
C ASP A 175 3.31 19.98 11.64
N TYR A 176 2.40 20.11 12.61
CA TYR A 176 2.51 19.46 13.90
C TYR A 176 2.48 17.93 13.77
N VAL A 177 1.56 17.38 12.97
CA VAL A 177 1.50 15.92 12.76
C VAL A 177 2.78 15.42 12.11
N THR A 178 3.30 16.13 11.10
CA THR A 178 4.51 15.67 10.40
C THR A 178 5.76 15.79 11.28
N GLU A 179 5.92 16.88 12.02
CA GLU A 179 7.04 17.05 12.96
C GLU A 179 7.01 15.99 14.07
N LEU A 180 5.82 15.70 14.60
CA LEU A 180 5.65 14.67 15.61
C LEU A 180 5.95 13.27 15.05
N ALA A 181 5.47 12.96 13.85
CA ALA A 181 5.74 11.68 13.18
C ALA A 181 7.23 11.51 12.81
N LEU A 182 7.92 12.59 12.45
CA LEU A 182 9.37 12.53 12.17
C LEU A 182 10.22 12.37 13.43
N SER A 183 9.77 12.93 14.55
CA SER A 183 10.44 12.80 15.84
C SER A 183 10.06 11.54 16.61
N ASN A 184 8.99 10.85 16.21
CA ASN A 184 8.48 9.66 16.88
C ASN A 184 8.08 8.56 15.89
N SER A 185 8.93 7.53 15.76
CA SER A 185 8.70 6.39 14.86
C SER A 185 7.93 5.23 15.49
N ILE A 186 7.54 5.33 16.76
CA ILE A 186 6.92 4.22 17.51
C ILE A 186 5.40 4.23 17.35
N PHE A 187 4.80 5.40 17.12
CA PHE A 187 3.35 5.55 17.04
C PHE A 187 2.84 5.57 15.59
N PRO A 188 1.70 4.90 15.31
CA PRO A 188 0.97 5.05 14.06
C PRO A 188 0.69 6.51 13.70
N LEU A 189 0.82 6.85 12.41
CA LEU A 189 0.55 8.20 11.92
C LEU A 189 -0.89 8.63 12.22
N GLU A 190 -1.81 7.67 12.24
CA GLU A 190 -3.23 7.84 12.55
C GLU A 190 -3.43 8.30 14.01
N ASP A 191 -2.71 7.70 14.95
CA ASP A 191 -2.78 8.04 16.38
C ASP A 191 -2.17 9.42 16.65
N LEU A 192 -1.08 9.74 15.95
CA LEU A 192 -0.47 11.07 16.02
C LEU A 192 -1.41 12.13 15.44
N PHE A 193 -2.09 11.81 14.33
CA PHE A 193 -3.08 12.69 13.72
C PHE A 193 -4.24 12.99 14.69
N ASP A 194 -4.81 11.95 15.32
CA ASP A 194 -5.85 12.11 16.35
C ASP A 194 -5.38 12.94 17.54
N SER A 195 -4.16 12.67 18.02
CA SER A 195 -3.58 13.37 19.17
C SER A 195 -3.43 14.87 18.90
N VAL A 196 -2.97 15.25 17.70
CA VAL A 196 -2.83 16.66 17.34
C VAL A 196 -4.19 17.33 17.17
N ILE A 197 -5.20 16.65 16.60
CA ILE A 197 -6.57 17.17 16.55
C ILE A 197 -7.08 17.53 17.96
N GLN A 198 -6.87 16.62 18.93
CA GLN A 198 -7.27 16.86 20.32
C GLN A 198 -6.49 18.00 20.96
N ILE A 199 -5.17 18.08 20.76
CA ILE A 199 -4.32 19.15 21.30
C ILE A 199 -4.73 20.52 20.74
N MET A 200 -5.13 20.57 19.48
CA MET A 200 -5.57 21.80 18.82
C MET A 200 -7.00 22.22 19.20
N ASP A 201 -7.68 21.44 20.06
CA ASP A 201 -9.07 21.66 20.50
C ASP A 201 -10.03 21.89 19.32
N LEU A 202 -9.82 21.11 18.26
CA LEU A 202 -10.70 21.15 17.10
C LEU A 202 -11.94 20.31 17.43
N ASP A 203 -13.07 20.97 17.73
CA ASP A 203 -14.36 20.32 17.99
C ASP A 203 -14.89 19.68 16.68
N ILE A 204 -14.55 18.41 16.47
CA ILE A 204 -14.84 17.66 15.25
C ILE A 204 -15.59 16.39 15.64
N ASP A 205 -16.84 16.26 15.18
CA ASP A 205 -17.58 15.01 15.34
C ASP A 205 -17.00 13.87 14.47
N ILE A 206 -17.39 12.63 14.76
CA ILE A 206 -16.85 11.45 14.06
C ILE A 206 -17.09 11.44 12.54
N ASN A 207 -18.16 12.04 12.05
CA ASN A 207 -18.44 12.12 10.60
C ASN A 207 -17.51 13.13 9.92
N HIS A 208 -17.20 14.23 10.62
CA HIS A 208 -16.23 15.23 10.16
C HIS A 208 -14.79 14.70 10.27
N ILE A 209 -14.48 13.80 11.22
CA ILE A 209 -13.18 13.11 11.31
C ILE A 209 -12.95 12.28 10.03
N SER A 210 -13.91 11.46 9.59
CA SER A 210 -13.73 10.66 8.36
C SER A 210 -13.49 11.54 7.13
N LEU A 211 -14.14 12.70 7.04
CA LEU A 211 -13.91 13.67 5.96
C LEU A 211 -12.51 14.29 6.04
N LEU A 212 -12.05 14.66 7.24
CA LEU A 212 -10.70 15.18 7.45
C LEU A 212 -9.64 14.14 7.12
N TYR A 213 -9.81 12.89 7.53
CA TYR A 213 -8.92 11.81 7.10
C TYR A 213 -8.91 11.68 5.57
N LYS A 214 -10.08 11.73 4.92
CA LYS A 214 -10.18 11.65 3.46
C LYS A 214 -9.46 12.80 2.75
N GLU A 215 -9.55 14.02 3.25
CA GLU A 215 -9.01 15.20 2.57
C GLU A 215 -7.57 15.52 2.95
N LEU A 216 -7.16 15.19 4.17
CA LEU A 216 -5.91 15.67 4.77
C LEU A 216 -4.91 14.55 5.08
N PHE A 217 -5.39 13.40 5.56
CA PHE A 217 -4.48 12.35 6.01
C PHE A 217 -3.63 11.80 4.86
N ILE A 218 -4.21 11.63 3.66
CA ILE A 218 -3.43 11.18 2.47
C ILE A 218 -2.31 12.18 2.15
N ASP A 219 -2.60 13.48 2.23
CA ASP A 219 -1.63 14.53 1.96
C ASP A 219 -0.46 14.49 2.97
N ILE A 220 -0.79 14.31 4.25
CA ILE A 220 0.21 14.15 5.33
C ILE A 220 1.00 12.84 5.13
N GLU A 221 0.35 11.71 4.86
CA GLU A 221 1.01 10.42 4.63
C GLU A 221 1.99 10.50 3.46
N VAL A 222 1.57 11.08 2.33
CA VAL A 222 2.41 11.23 1.14
C VAL A 222 3.62 12.10 1.45
N TYR A 223 3.43 13.23 2.14
CA TYR A 223 4.52 14.10 2.56
C TYR A 223 5.48 13.39 3.53
N PHE A 224 4.94 12.81 4.60
CA PHE A 224 5.68 12.08 5.63
C PHE A 224 6.49 10.91 5.05
N ARG A 225 5.89 10.12 4.15
CA ARG A 225 6.58 9.02 3.45
C ARG A 225 7.72 9.52 2.59
N SER A 226 7.53 10.64 1.87
CA SER A 226 8.56 11.25 1.03
C SER A 226 9.73 11.80 1.83
N ILE A 227 9.46 12.59 2.88
CA ILE A 227 10.52 13.15 3.72
C ILE A 227 11.25 12.07 4.51
N SER A 228 10.53 11.06 5.03
CA SER A 228 11.15 9.91 5.71
C SER A 228 12.11 9.16 4.79
N ARG A 229 11.73 8.91 3.54
CA ARG A 229 12.60 8.26 2.55
C ARG A 229 13.81 9.11 2.20
N LYS A 230 13.62 10.42 1.98
CA LYS A 230 14.72 11.36 1.72
C LYS A 230 15.73 11.34 2.87
N ASN A 231 15.26 11.48 4.11
CA ASN A 231 16.10 11.46 5.30
C ASN A 231 16.87 10.13 5.44
N ILE A 232 16.23 8.99 5.16
CA ILE A 232 16.94 7.69 5.18
C ILE A 232 18.08 7.68 4.16
N ILE A 233 17.82 8.08 2.92
CA ILE A 233 18.82 8.09 1.84
C ILE A 233 19.99 9.03 2.18
N GLU A 234 19.69 10.22 2.70
CA GLU A 234 20.71 11.22 3.07
C GLU A 234 21.60 10.78 4.24
N ASN A 235 21.19 9.79 5.04
CA ASN A 235 22.03 9.20 6.10
C ASN A 235 23.04 8.15 5.58
N PHE A 236 23.03 7.82 4.29
CA PHE A 236 23.97 6.88 3.65
C PHE A 236 24.83 7.58 2.58
N ASP A 237 25.29 8.81 2.85
CA ASP A 237 26.10 9.64 1.96
C ASP A 237 27.45 9.02 1.55
N ASP A 238 27.96 8.09 2.34
CA ASP A 238 29.18 7.35 2.04
C ASP A 238 29.02 6.24 0.98
N TYR A 239 27.80 5.79 0.72
CA TYR A 239 27.52 4.62 -0.11
C TYR A 239 26.82 4.98 -1.43
N VAL A 240 26.98 4.11 -2.43
CA VAL A 240 26.20 4.20 -3.66
C VAL A 240 24.82 3.59 -3.42
N ILE A 241 23.77 4.37 -3.74
CA ILE A 241 22.37 3.96 -3.56
C ILE A 241 21.70 3.88 -4.92
N ASP A 242 21.24 2.68 -5.28
CA ASP A 242 20.49 2.44 -6.50
C ASP A 242 18.99 2.41 -6.21
N ILE A 243 18.26 3.38 -6.76
CA ILE A 243 16.81 3.52 -6.61
C ILE A 243 16.11 3.04 -7.88
N PHE A 244 15.29 1.99 -7.75
CA PHE A 244 14.48 1.48 -8.85
C PHE A 244 13.04 1.95 -8.69
N GLY A 245 12.68 3.02 -9.41
CA GLY A 245 11.37 3.64 -9.30
C GLY A 245 11.31 5.03 -9.90
N LYS A 246 10.12 5.64 -9.86
CA LYS A 246 9.95 7.01 -10.33
C LYS A 246 10.46 8.00 -9.28
N VAL A 247 11.51 8.74 -9.60
CA VAL A 247 12.09 9.78 -8.73
C VAL A 247 11.98 11.14 -9.41
N ASP A 248 11.68 12.18 -8.64
CA ASP A 248 11.69 13.55 -9.15
C ASP A 248 13.14 13.98 -9.46
N SER A 249 13.40 14.43 -10.69
CA SER A 249 14.75 14.68 -11.23
C SER A 249 15.55 15.77 -10.49
N GLU A 250 14.86 16.61 -9.74
CA GLU A 250 15.43 17.72 -8.97
C GLU A 250 15.72 17.37 -7.51
N LEU A 251 15.42 16.14 -7.09
CA LEU A 251 15.51 15.74 -5.69
C LEU A 251 16.96 15.60 -5.20
N PHE A 252 17.84 15.08 -6.04
CA PHE A 252 19.24 14.83 -5.68
C PHE A 252 20.17 15.63 -6.59
N PRO A 253 21.25 16.21 -6.06
CA PRO A 253 22.31 16.81 -6.87
C PRO A 253 22.87 15.82 -7.88
N ARG A 254 23.31 16.31 -9.04
CA ARG A 254 23.93 15.47 -10.08
C ARG A 254 25.16 14.71 -9.59
N ASP A 255 25.84 15.28 -8.61
CA ASP A 255 27.11 14.82 -8.05
C ASP A 255 26.90 13.87 -6.85
N SER A 256 25.64 13.54 -6.52
CA SER A 256 25.31 12.59 -5.46
C SER A 256 25.68 11.16 -5.83
N LYS A 257 25.91 10.31 -4.83
CA LYS A 257 26.14 8.85 -5.02
C LYS A 257 24.82 8.09 -5.24
N ILE A 258 23.83 8.72 -5.86
CA ILE A 258 22.48 8.18 -6.02
C ILE A 258 22.24 7.89 -7.50
N ASN A 259 22.04 6.62 -7.82
CA ASN A 259 21.70 6.18 -9.15
C ASN A 259 20.18 5.94 -9.23
N VAL A 260 19.50 6.66 -10.12
CA VAL A 260 18.07 6.45 -10.37
C VAL A 260 17.88 5.62 -11.62
N HIS A 261 17.22 4.48 -11.46
CA HIS A 261 16.88 3.54 -12.53
C HIS A 261 15.39 3.61 -12.86
N ASN A 262 15.04 3.21 -14.08
CA ASN A 262 13.64 3.09 -14.48
C ASN A 262 12.89 2.12 -13.55
N PRO A 263 11.57 2.32 -13.34
CA PRO A 263 10.76 1.37 -12.60
C PRO A 263 10.78 -0.02 -13.26
N ILE A 264 10.78 -1.05 -12.42
CA ILE A 264 10.88 -2.45 -12.82
C ILE A 264 9.68 -3.24 -12.30
N ASP A 265 9.43 -4.41 -12.88
CA ASP A 265 8.39 -5.33 -12.40
C ASP A 265 8.83 -6.11 -11.15
N ASN A 266 7.88 -6.84 -10.55
CA ASN A 266 8.15 -7.61 -9.34
C ASN A 266 9.24 -8.69 -9.51
N LYS A 267 9.31 -9.33 -10.68
CA LYS A 267 10.29 -10.40 -10.93
C LYS A 267 11.69 -9.82 -11.01
N GLN A 268 11.86 -8.72 -11.72
CA GLN A 268 13.11 -7.97 -11.79
C GLN A 268 13.51 -7.46 -10.41
N ALA A 269 12.58 -6.91 -9.64
CA ALA A 269 12.84 -6.44 -8.28
C ALA A 269 13.43 -7.54 -7.39
N LEU A 270 12.88 -8.76 -7.44
CA LEU A 270 13.41 -9.90 -6.69
C LEU A 270 14.84 -10.28 -7.10
N GLU A 271 15.18 -10.20 -8.40
CA GLU A 271 16.54 -10.47 -8.87
C GLU A 271 17.53 -9.39 -8.42
N ILE A 272 17.11 -8.12 -8.40
CA ILE A 272 17.94 -7.02 -7.90
C ILE A 272 18.20 -7.16 -6.40
N LEU A 273 17.19 -7.54 -5.61
CA LEU A 273 17.36 -7.81 -4.18
C LEU A 273 18.36 -8.95 -3.91
N LYS A 274 18.44 -9.96 -4.79
CA LYS A 274 19.47 -11.01 -4.68
C LYS A 274 20.88 -10.46 -4.94
N GLN A 275 21.00 -9.46 -5.80
CA GLN A 275 22.27 -8.81 -6.16
C GLN A 275 22.66 -7.67 -5.23
N SER A 276 21.80 -7.26 -4.29
CA SER A 276 22.12 -6.19 -3.35
C SER A 276 22.81 -6.70 -2.09
N LYS A 277 23.71 -5.87 -1.55
CA LYS A 277 24.31 -6.05 -0.22
C LYS A 277 23.39 -5.53 0.85
N LEU A 278 22.61 -4.47 0.63
CA LEU A 278 21.60 -3.95 1.55
C LEU A 278 20.34 -3.57 0.78
N SER A 279 19.17 -3.76 1.38
CA SER A 279 17.92 -3.16 0.89
C SER A 279 17.36 -2.17 1.89
N LEU A 280 17.12 -0.94 1.43
CA LEU A 280 16.40 0.08 2.19
C LEU A 280 14.90 -0.15 2.04
N ASN A 281 14.23 -0.27 3.18
CA ASN A 281 12.79 -0.40 3.24
C ASN A 281 12.24 0.59 4.26
N ASN A 282 11.38 1.51 3.82
CA ASN A 282 10.63 2.37 4.73
C ASN A 282 9.29 1.71 5.04
N SER A 283 9.24 0.99 6.16
CA SER A 283 8.05 0.29 6.63
C SER A 283 7.41 0.92 7.88
N LYS A 284 7.63 2.23 8.11
CA LYS A 284 7.05 3.02 9.23
C LYS A 284 5.52 3.11 9.25
N PHE A 285 4.84 2.29 8.47
CA PHE A 285 3.38 2.25 8.32
C PHE A 285 2.78 0.88 8.71
N ILE A 286 3.62 -0.06 9.16
CA ILE A 286 3.23 -1.42 9.55
C ILE A 286 3.75 -1.66 10.98
N TYR A 287 2.84 -1.68 11.95
CA TYR A 287 3.19 -1.75 13.38
C TYR A 287 3.03 -3.16 13.93
N ASN A 288 1.88 -3.79 13.66
CA ASN A 288 1.50 -5.10 14.20
C ASN A 288 1.08 -6.06 13.07
N GLY A 289 1.98 -6.30 12.13
CA GLY A 289 1.71 -7.15 10.97
C GLY A 289 2.90 -7.31 10.05
N SER A 290 2.65 -7.76 8.83
CA SER A 290 3.71 -8.00 7.85
C SER A 290 3.25 -7.83 6.40
N HIS A 291 4.21 -7.44 5.57
CA HIS A 291 4.07 -7.21 4.15
C HIS A 291 5.07 -8.09 3.40
N GLU A 292 4.76 -8.47 2.16
CA GLU A 292 5.59 -9.41 1.39
C GLU A 292 7.05 -8.96 1.28
N ARG A 293 7.28 -7.64 1.30
CA ARG A 293 8.61 -7.03 1.12
C ARG A 293 9.58 -7.44 2.21
N TYR A 294 9.11 -7.61 3.44
CA TYR A 294 9.95 -8.11 4.52
C TYR A 294 10.45 -9.52 4.22
N TYR A 295 9.55 -10.38 3.72
CA TYR A 295 9.87 -11.77 3.42
C TYR A 295 10.73 -11.91 2.15
N CYS A 296 10.52 -11.06 1.14
CA CYS A 296 11.35 -11.02 -0.07
C CYS A 296 12.79 -10.53 0.19
N GLN A 297 13.03 -9.80 1.28
CA GLN A 297 14.30 -9.13 1.56
C GLN A 297 15.16 -9.82 2.64
N GLN A 298 14.74 -10.99 3.17
CA GLN A 298 15.26 -11.63 4.39
C GLN A 298 16.77 -11.92 4.48
N HIS A 299 17.57 -11.63 3.47
CA HIS A 299 19.02 -11.77 3.56
C HIS A 299 19.77 -10.50 3.94
N VAL A 300 19.26 -9.28 3.65
CA VAL A 300 19.92 -8.06 4.14
C VAL A 300 18.96 -6.87 4.24
N VAL A 301 18.39 -6.67 5.42
CA VAL A 301 17.48 -5.56 5.72
C VAL A 301 18.08 -4.72 6.84
N VAL A 302 18.20 -3.41 6.61
CA VAL A 302 18.25 -2.45 7.71
C VAL A 302 16.83 -1.95 7.90
N LEU A 303 16.19 -2.40 8.98
CA LEU A 303 14.92 -1.86 9.43
C LEU A 303 15.22 -0.55 10.19
N ILE A 304 14.68 0.58 9.73
CA ILE A 304 14.81 1.90 10.36
C ILE A 304 13.44 2.54 10.51
#